data_AF-A0A060C080-F1
#
_entry.id   AF-A0A060C080-F1
#
_cell.length_a   1.000
_cell.length_b   1.000
_cell.length_c   1.000
_cell.angle_alpha   90.00
_cell.angle_beta   90.00
_cell.angle_gamma   90.00
#
_symmetry.space_group_name_H-M   'P 1'
#
loop_
_entity.id
_entity.type
_entity.pdbx_description
1 polymer ?
#
loop_
_entity_poly.entity_id
_entity_poly.type
_entity_poly.pdbx_seq_one_letter_code
_entity_poly.pdbx_strand_id
1 'polypeptide(L)'
;PGFGWKAWGAEPTRSKAVVVEGNRMSNGHVTVAVDALTGTWSLDGHPGLGRLVDGGDVGDTYNWCPPAEDREVDRPLSVEVHVVEAGPVRGRIEVLRRYRWPERAEGGARVGDVDVEVLTTLELQAGEDVVRVSEELDNRSRDHRLRVLFPLARARHVVQGRVRLRRGRAGPGGRGRPRPSRP
;
A
#
# COMPACT_ATOMS: atom_id res chain seq x y z
N PRO A 1 22.23 -8.57 16.63
CA PRO A 1 21.74 -7.78 17.78
C PRO A 1 21.76 -6.29 17.44
N GLY A 2 20.97 -5.45 18.13
CA GLY A 2 21.05 -3.99 17.94
C GLY A 2 22.50 -3.51 18.11
N PHE A 3 23.03 -2.86 17.07
CA PHE A 3 24.44 -2.41 16.94
C PHE A 3 25.50 -3.47 17.32
N GLY A 4 25.42 -4.69 16.78
CA GLY A 4 26.44 -5.71 17.00
C GLY A 4 26.58 -6.72 15.86
N TRP A 5 27.71 -7.43 15.83
CA TRP A 5 27.97 -8.56 14.93
C TRP A 5 27.89 -9.88 15.70
N LYS A 6 27.65 -10.98 15.00
CA LYS A 6 27.66 -12.33 15.55
C LYS A 6 28.41 -13.23 14.57
N ALA A 7 29.36 -14.01 15.06
CA ALA A 7 29.96 -15.07 14.25
C ALA A 7 28.87 -16.06 13.83
N TRP A 8 28.88 -16.46 12.57
CA TRP A 8 27.94 -17.44 12.05
C TRP A 8 28.34 -18.85 12.49
N GLY A 9 27.34 -19.66 12.85
CA GLY A 9 27.48 -21.08 13.12
C GLY A 9 26.23 -21.80 12.63
N ALA A 10 26.39 -23.02 12.11
CA ALA A 10 25.28 -23.85 11.67
C ALA A 10 24.58 -24.48 12.88
N GLU A 11 23.45 -23.92 13.28
CA GLU A 11 22.56 -24.47 14.32
C GLU A 11 21.17 -24.74 13.73
N PRO A 12 20.49 -25.83 14.14
CA PRO A 12 19.10 -26.07 13.75
C PRO A 12 18.19 -24.91 14.18
N THR A 13 17.35 -24.42 13.27
CA THR A 13 16.37 -23.39 13.60
C THR A 13 15.25 -23.94 14.46
N ARG A 14 14.78 -23.13 15.43
CA ARG A 14 13.57 -23.43 16.21
C ARG A 14 12.30 -22.83 15.59
N SER A 15 12.45 -21.98 14.58
CA SER A 15 11.33 -21.36 13.88
C SER A 15 10.57 -22.42 13.08
N LYS A 16 9.23 -22.34 13.12
CA LYS A 16 8.40 -23.14 12.22
C LYS A 16 8.68 -22.72 10.77
N ALA A 17 8.76 -23.72 9.89
CA ALA A 17 8.92 -23.48 8.47
C ALA A 17 7.73 -22.71 7.90
N VAL A 18 7.98 -21.91 6.87
CA VAL A 18 6.92 -21.41 6.01
C VAL A 18 6.39 -22.57 5.17
N VAL A 19 5.07 -22.74 5.18
CA VAL A 19 4.34 -23.74 4.39
C VAL A 19 3.43 -23.00 3.44
N VAL A 20 3.47 -23.37 2.16
CA VAL A 20 2.61 -22.82 1.10
C VAL A 20 1.74 -23.92 0.52
N GLU A 21 0.44 -23.69 0.47
CA GLU A 21 -0.59 -24.61 -0.02
C GLU A 21 -1.54 -23.83 -0.93
N GLY A 22 -1.46 -24.07 -2.25
CA GLY A 22 -2.23 -23.29 -3.23
C GLY A 22 -1.91 -21.79 -3.13
N ASN A 23 -2.93 -20.97 -2.88
CA ASN A 23 -2.85 -19.52 -2.73
C ASN A 23 -2.73 -19.06 -1.27
N ARG A 24 -2.34 -19.96 -0.36
CA ARG A 24 -2.22 -19.71 1.08
C ARG A 24 -0.80 -20.01 1.56
N MET A 25 -0.29 -19.17 2.46
CA MET A 25 0.98 -19.39 3.13
C MET A 25 0.87 -19.15 4.64
N SER A 26 1.62 -19.91 5.44
CA SER A 26 1.69 -19.74 6.89
C SER A 26 3.08 -20.07 7.43
N ASN A 27 3.51 -19.36 8.46
CA ASN A 27 4.77 -19.60 9.18
C ASN A 27 4.56 -19.99 10.65
N GLY A 28 3.32 -20.33 11.02
CA GLY A 28 2.91 -20.66 12.38
C GLY A 28 2.69 -19.46 13.32
N HIS A 29 2.98 -18.24 12.87
CA HIS A 29 2.61 -16.99 13.56
C HIS A 29 1.44 -16.31 12.87
N VAL A 30 1.50 -16.21 11.54
CA VAL A 30 0.48 -15.60 10.70
C VAL A 30 0.13 -16.51 9.52
N THR A 31 -1.07 -16.34 9.00
CA THR A 31 -1.58 -16.98 7.79
C THR A 31 -2.05 -15.93 6.81
N VAL A 32 -1.56 -16.02 5.57
CA VAL A 32 -2.01 -15.19 4.45
C VAL A 32 -2.71 -16.08 3.43
N ALA A 33 -3.88 -15.67 2.93
CA ALA A 33 -4.56 -16.34 1.83
C ALA A 33 -5.05 -15.32 0.80
N VAL A 34 -4.72 -15.55 -0.47
CA VAL A 34 -5.08 -14.67 -1.61
C VAL A 34 -6.40 -15.11 -2.22
N ASP A 35 -7.31 -14.18 -2.43
CA ASP A 35 -8.51 -14.40 -3.25
C ASP A 35 -8.15 -14.25 -4.73
N ALA A 36 -8.20 -15.35 -5.48
CA ALA A 36 -7.85 -15.37 -6.90
C ALA A 36 -8.86 -14.65 -7.81
N LEU A 37 -10.05 -14.31 -7.33
CA LEU A 37 -11.04 -13.55 -8.10
C LEU A 37 -10.80 -12.05 -8.02
N THR A 38 -10.35 -11.56 -6.87
CA THR A 38 -10.22 -10.12 -6.60
C THR A 38 -8.77 -9.66 -6.49
N GLY A 39 -7.84 -10.58 -6.26
CA GLY A 39 -6.44 -10.29 -5.95
C GLY A 39 -6.27 -9.57 -4.61
N THR A 40 -7.30 -9.56 -3.76
CA THR A 40 -7.19 -9.15 -2.36
C THR A 40 -6.70 -10.34 -1.53
N TRP A 41 -6.28 -10.08 -0.30
CA TRP A 41 -5.83 -11.14 0.60
C TRP A 41 -6.40 -10.99 1.99
N SER A 42 -6.29 -12.06 2.76
CA SER A 42 -6.68 -12.12 4.16
C SER A 42 -5.47 -12.35 5.05
N LEU A 43 -5.53 -11.81 6.26
CA LEU A 43 -4.56 -12.07 7.33
C LEU A 43 -5.29 -12.74 8.48
N ASP A 44 -4.94 -13.98 8.80
CA ASP A 44 -5.56 -14.77 9.86
C ASP A 44 -7.10 -14.80 9.77
N GLY A 45 -7.61 -14.89 8.54
CA GLY A 45 -9.04 -14.93 8.23
C GLY A 45 -9.72 -13.55 8.15
N HIS A 46 -9.01 -12.45 8.42
CA HIS A 46 -9.52 -11.10 8.22
C HIS A 46 -9.36 -10.68 6.74
N PRO A 47 -10.44 -10.55 5.95
CA PRO A 47 -10.36 -10.45 4.49
C PRO A 47 -10.27 -9.02 3.96
N GLY A 48 -10.06 -8.91 2.64
CA GLY A 48 -10.22 -7.65 1.90
C GLY A 48 -9.02 -6.70 1.97
N LEU A 49 -7.87 -7.20 2.41
CA LEU A 49 -6.61 -6.45 2.46
C LEU A 49 -6.01 -6.30 1.06
N GLY A 50 -5.28 -5.22 0.83
CA GLY A 50 -4.55 -5.00 -0.41
C GLY A 50 -5.42 -4.59 -1.60
N ARG A 51 -6.68 -4.18 -1.38
CA ARG A 51 -7.52 -3.64 -2.48
C ARG A 51 -6.91 -2.36 -3.02
N LEU A 52 -6.70 -2.29 -4.33
CA LEU A 52 -6.23 -1.08 -5.00
C LEU A 52 -7.42 -0.24 -5.47
N VAL A 53 -7.33 1.08 -5.31
CA VAL A 53 -8.33 2.03 -5.77
C VAL A 53 -7.63 3.18 -6.47
N ASP A 54 -7.85 3.27 -7.77
CA ASP A 54 -7.42 4.38 -8.62
C ASP A 54 -8.55 5.42 -8.72
N GLY A 55 -8.28 6.66 -8.31
CA GLY A 55 -9.23 7.78 -8.40
C GLY A 55 -8.55 9.02 -8.95
N GLY A 56 -9.33 10.04 -9.35
CA GLY A 56 -8.78 11.26 -9.92
C GLY A 56 -8.10 12.18 -8.92
N ASP A 57 -7.13 12.95 -9.41
CA ASP A 57 -6.50 14.05 -8.71
C ASP A 57 -6.08 15.16 -9.69
N VAL A 58 -6.88 16.22 -9.77
CA VAL A 58 -6.59 17.47 -10.49
C VAL A 58 -6.14 18.58 -9.54
N GLY A 59 -5.69 18.18 -8.35
CA GLY A 59 -5.13 19.08 -7.37
C GLY A 59 -3.74 19.59 -7.75
N ASP A 60 -3.03 20.08 -6.76
CA ASP A 60 -1.64 20.51 -6.88
C ASP A 60 -0.75 19.63 -6.00
N THR A 61 0.53 19.97 -5.89
CA THR A 61 1.49 19.21 -5.07
C THR A 61 1.19 19.25 -3.56
N TYR A 62 0.23 20.06 -3.11
CA TYR A 62 -0.17 20.20 -1.70
C TYR A 62 -1.53 19.59 -1.41
N ASN A 63 -2.49 19.75 -2.32
CA ASN A 63 -3.88 19.40 -2.08
C ASN A 63 -4.35 18.40 -3.12
N TRP A 64 -4.93 17.29 -2.65
CA TRP A 64 -5.74 16.41 -3.48
C TRP A 64 -7.07 17.10 -3.83
N CYS A 65 -7.46 17.05 -5.10
CA CYS A 65 -8.75 17.54 -5.58
C CYS A 65 -9.31 16.58 -6.63
N PRO A 66 -10.46 15.92 -6.40
CA PRO A 66 -11.04 15.05 -7.42
C PRO A 66 -11.60 15.89 -8.59
N PRO A 67 -11.60 15.35 -9.82
CA PRO A 67 -12.38 15.91 -10.92
C PRO A 67 -13.86 16.07 -10.56
N ALA A 68 -14.57 16.98 -11.23
CA ALA A 68 -15.99 17.21 -11.01
C ALA A 68 -16.83 15.95 -11.30
N GLU A 69 -16.44 15.21 -12.34
CA GLU A 69 -17.00 13.92 -12.72
C GLU A 69 -15.93 12.83 -12.58
N ASP A 70 -15.58 12.52 -11.34
CA ASP A 70 -14.60 11.46 -11.05
C ASP A 70 -15.21 10.05 -11.15
N ARG A 71 -14.37 9.09 -11.52
CA ARG A 71 -14.70 7.66 -11.52
C ARG A 71 -13.52 6.88 -10.93
N GLU A 72 -13.78 6.24 -9.79
CA GLU A 72 -12.84 5.31 -9.20
C GLU A 72 -12.84 3.96 -9.95
N VAL A 73 -11.66 3.36 -10.10
CA VAL A 73 -11.47 2.00 -10.59
C VAL A 73 -10.89 1.16 -9.45
N ASP A 74 -11.68 0.22 -8.94
CA ASP A 74 -11.34 -0.61 -7.77
C ASP A 74 -11.38 -2.13 -8.06
N ARG A 75 -11.63 -2.51 -9.33
CA ARG A 75 -11.71 -3.90 -9.77
C ARG A 75 -10.73 -4.15 -10.91
N PRO A 76 -9.88 -5.19 -10.79
CA PRO A 76 -9.04 -5.60 -11.91
C PRO A 76 -9.88 -6.26 -13.01
N LEU A 77 -9.37 -6.20 -14.24
CA LEU A 77 -9.86 -6.96 -15.39
C LEU A 77 -9.50 -8.44 -15.28
N SER A 78 -8.31 -8.75 -14.72
CA SER A 78 -7.86 -10.11 -14.49
C SER A 78 -6.91 -10.18 -13.28
N VAL A 79 -6.83 -11.37 -12.70
CA VAL A 79 -5.97 -11.69 -11.56
C VAL A 79 -5.27 -13.01 -11.85
N GLU A 80 -3.95 -13.03 -11.69
CA GLU A 80 -3.11 -14.22 -11.76
C GLU A 80 -2.36 -14.36 -10.44
N VAL A 81 -2.28 -15.58 -9.90
CA VAL A 81 -1.65 -15.86 -8.60
C VAL A 81 -0.58 -16.92 -8.79
N HIS A 82 0.66 -16.58 -8.41
CA HIS A 82 1.81 -17.45 -8.56
C HIS A 82 2.51 -17.65 -7.22
N VAL A 83 2.74 -18.92 -6.85
CA VAL A 83 3.68 -19.24 -5.78
C VAL A 83 5.08 -19.22 -6.38
N VAL A 84 5.90 -18.26 -5.95
CA VAL A 84 7.28 -18.13 -6.45
C VAL A 84 8.31 -18.68 -5.47
N GLU A 85 7.99 -18.72 -4.17
CA GLU A 85 8.80 -19.41 -3.16
C GLU A 85 7.90 -20.15 -2.18
N ALA A 86 8.17 -21.45 -1.95
CA ALA A 86 7.30 -22.33 -1.16
C ALA A 86 7.81 -22.62 0.27
N GLY A 87 8.90 -21.99 0.72
CA GLY A 87 9.54 -22.27 2.01
C GLY A 87 10.91 -22.97 1.89
N PRO A 88 11.48 -23.45 3.01
CA PRO A 88 10.96 -23.40 4.37
C PRO A 88 11.32 -22.11 5.13
N VAL A 89 12.31 -21.35 4.65
CA VAL A 89 12.76 -20.12 5.35
C VAL A 89 11.90 -18.92 4.99
N ARG A 90 11.43 -18.86 3.74
CA ARG A 90 10.65 -17.77 3.17
C ARG A 90 9.62 -18.34 2.21
N GLY A 91 8.40 -17.82 2.27
CA GLY A 91 7.36 -18.07 1.29
C GLY A 91 6.99 -16.77 0.59
N ARG A 92 6.74 -16.86 -0.72
CA ARG A 92 6.32 -15.72 -1.55
C ARG A 92 5.21 -16.11 -2.51
N ILE A 93 4.17 -15.29 -2.51
CA ILE A 93 3.07 -15.35 -3.48
C ILE A 93 3.04 -14.02 -4.23
N GLU A 94 3.09 -14.11 -5.55
CA GLU A 94 2.92 -12.99 -6.46
C GLU A 94 1.48 -12.95 -6.97
N VAL A 95 0.88 -11.77 -6.97
CA VAL A 95 -0.48 -11.50 -7.46
C VAL A 95 -0.38 -10.44 -8.55
N LEU A 96 -0.51 -10.86 -9.81
CA LEU A 96 -0.52 -9.96 -10.96
C LEU A 96 -1.95 -9.54 -11.25
N ARG A 97 -2.22 -8.24 -11.17
CA ARG A 97 -3.56 -7.66 -11.39
C ARG A 97 -3.50 -6.71 -12.57
N ARG A 98 -4.33 -6.96 -13.59
CA ARG A 98 -4.44 -6.06 -14.75
C ARG A 98 -5.60 -5.11 -14.54
N TYR A 99 -5.38 -3.82 -14.68
CA TYR A 99 -6.40 -2.79 -14.59
C TYR A 99 -6.47 -2.01 -15.90
N ARG A 100 -7.63 -1.43 -16.17
CA ARG A 100 -7.80 -0.35 -17.14
C ARG A 100 -8.11 0.92 -16.38
N TRP A 101 -7.13 1.81 -16.30
CA TRP A 101 -7.26 3.10 -15.63
C TRP A 101 -7.43 4.21 -16.66
N PRO A 102 -8.14 5.29 -16.33
CA PRO A 102 -8.14 6.48 -17.17
C PRO A 102 -6.72 7.02 -17.39
N GLU A 103 -6.43 7.54 -18.59
CA GLU A 103 -5.08 8.01 -18.94
C GLU A 103 -4.73 9.34 -18.23
N ARG A 104 -5.70 10.24 -18.10
CA ARG A 104 -5.52 11.58 -17.49
C ARG A 104 -6.87 12.18 -17.06
N ALA A 105 -6.85 13.37 -16.48
CA ALA A 105 -8.03 14.20 -16.31
C ALA A 105 -8.04 15.35 -17.34
N GLU A 106 -9.20 15.62 -17.92
CA GLU A 106 -9.41 16.69 -18.90
C GLU A 106 -10.87 17.17 -18.85
N GLY A 107 -11.11 18.48 -18.93
CA GLY A 107 -12.47 19.03 -18.97
C GLY A 107 -13.32 18.76 -17.73
N GLY A 108 -12.69 18.47 -16.58
CA GLY A 108 -13.39 18.15 -15.33
C GLY A 108 -13.78 16.67 -15.16
N ALA A 109 -13.39 15.80 -16.09
CA ALA A 109 -13.61 14.36 -16.05
C ALA A 109 -12.31 13.59 -16.27
N ARG A 110 -12.33 12.27 -16.04
CA ARG A 110 -11.23 11.38 -16.39
C ARG A 110 -11.44 10.80 -17.80
N VAL A 111 -10.41 10.82 -18.64
CA VAL A 111 -10.49 10.48 -20.07
C VAL A 111 -9.35 9.57 -20.53
N GLY A 112 -9.57 8.89 -21.66
CA GLY A 112 -8.64 7.88 -22.20
C GLY A 112 -8.61 6.62 -21.34
N ASP A 113 -7.88 5.60 -21.80
CA ASP A 113 -7.69 4.35 -21.07
C ASP A 113 -6.25 3.87 -21.26
N VAL A 114 -5.61 3.44 -20.18
CA VAL A 114 -4.31 2.78 -20.18
C VAL A 114 -4.44 1.46 -19.41
N ASP A 115 -3.95 0.39 -20.04
CA ASP A 115 -3.84 -0.90 -19.35
C ASP A 115 -2.57 -0.88 -18.49
N VAL A 116 -2.73 -1.16 -17.20
CA VAL A 116 -1.65 -1.16 -16.20
C VAL A 116 -1.66 -2.50 -15.47
N GLU A 117 -0.49 -3.12 -15.38
CA GLU A 117 -0.28 -4.31 -14.55
C GLU A 117 0.32 -3.88 -13.22
N VAL A 118 -0.25 -4.41 -12.13
CA VAL A 118 0.28 -4.22 -10.78
C VAL A 118 0.65 -5.58 -10.22
N LEU A 119 1.94 -5.75 -9.94
CA LEU A 119 2.49 -6.94 -9.30
C LEU A 119 2.54 -6.72 -7.79
N THR A 120 1.82 -7.54 -7.05
CA THR A 120 1.86 -7.56 -5.59
C THR A 120 2.61 -8.78 -5.10
N THR A 121 3.68 -8.57 -4.36
CA THR A 121 4.45 -9.67 -3.74
C THR A 121 4.17 -9.72 -2.26
N LEU A 122 3.56 -10.82 -1.81
CA LEU A 122 3.33 -11.13 -0.40
C LEU A 122 4.41 -12.08 0.09
N GLU A 123 5.09 -11.72 1.17
CA GLU A 123 6.18 -12.51 1.74
C GLU A 123 5.99 -12.78 3.22
N LEU A 124 6.24 -14.04 3.62
CA LEU A 124 6.44 -14.46 5.00
C LEU A 124 7.85 -15.01 5.20
N GLN A 125 8.42 -14.78 6.37
CA GLN A 125 9.67 -15.41 6.82
C GLN A 125 9.43 -16.27 8.07
N ALA A 126 10.19 -17.35 8.21
CA ALA A 126 10.11 -18.23 9.36
C ALA A 126 10.48 -17.51 10.66
N GLY A 127 9.60 -17.57 11.67
CA GLY A 127 9.83 -16.99 13.00
C GLY A 127 9.51 -15.50 13.15
N GLU A 128 8.90 -14.88 12.13
CA GLU A 128 8.42 -13.49 12.18
C GLU A 128 6.89 -13.43 12.18
N ASP A 129 6.30 -12.38 12.75
CA ASP A 129 4.87 -12.08 12.72
C ASP A 129 4.52 -10.97 11.71
N VAL A 130 5.42 -10.72 10.76
CA VAL A 130 5.33 -9.65 9.77
C VAL A 130 5.04 -10.22 8.38
N VAL A 131 4.03 -9.65 7.72
CA VAL A 131 3.81 -9.82 6.28
C VAL A 131 4.46 -8.66 5.56
N ARG A 132 5.39 -8.95 4.65
CA ARG A 132 5.96 -7.92 3.76
C ARG A 132 5.14 -7.89 2.47
N VAL A 133 4.85 -6.67 2.01
CA VAL A 133 4.05 -6.42 0.81
C VAL A 133 4.83 -5.45 -0.07
N SER A 134 5.08 -5.83 -1.31
CA SER A 134 5.59 -4.96 -2.38
C SER A 134 4.50 -4.76 -3.41
N GLU A 135 4.38 -3.55 -3.97
CA GLU A 135 3.50 -3.22 -5.09
C GLU A 135 4.38 -2.60 -6.18
N GLU A 136 4.42 -3.21 -7.36
CA GLU A 136 5.25 -2.78 -8.48
C GLU A 136 4.38 -2.55 -9.71
N LEU A 137 4.55 -1.40 -10.36
CA LEU A 137 3.83 -1.03 -11.58
C LEU A 137 4.60 0.02 -12.39
N ASP A 138 4.35 0.05 -13.69
CA ASP A 138 4.77 1.14 -14.58
C ASP A 138 3.60 2.14 -14.71
N ASN A 139 3.72 3.31 -14.07
CA ASN A 139 2.61 4.26 -14.03
C ASN A 139 2.49 5.04 -15.35
N ARG A 140 1.41 4.76 -16.08
CA ARG A 140 1.05 5.44 -17.33
C ARG A 140 -0.16 6.35 -17.21
N SER A 141 -0.81 6.38 -16.05
CA SER A 141 -1.95 7.25 -15.76
C SER A 141 -1.47 8.53 -15.10
N ARG A 142 -2.11 9.65 -15.46
CA ARG A 142 -1.84 11.00 -14.95
C ARG A 142 -3.06 11.50 -14.18
N ASP A 143 -2.86 12.56 -13.40
CA ASP A 143 -3.93 13.26 -12.67
C ASP A 143 -4.79 12.30 -11.84
N HIS A 144 -4.11 11.42 -11.11
CA HIS A 144 -4.72 10.32 -10.37
C HIS A 144 -4.03 10.08 -9.03
N ARG A 145 -4.71 9.34 -8.16
CA ARG A 145 -4.21 8.88 -6.88
C ARG A 145 -4.55 7.41 -6.69
N LEU A 146 -3.54 6.57 -6.75
CA LEU A 146 -3.63 5.16 -6.38
C LEU A 146 -3.56 5.01 -4.86
N ARG A 147 -4.49 4.24 -4.28
CA ARG A 147 -4.51 3.89 -2.86
C ARG A 147 -4.58 2.39 -2.70
N VAL A 148 -3.95 1.90 -1.63
CA VAL A 148 -4.15 0.53 -1.14
C VAL A 148 -5.00 0.58 0.14
N LEU A 149 -6.04 -0.24 0.18
CA LEU A 149 -6.95 -0.30 1.32
C LEU A 149 -6.67 -1.52 2.20
N PHE A 150 -6.57 -1.24 3.50
CA PHE A 150 -6.46 -2.22 4.57
C PHE A 150 -7.64 -2.04 5.53
N PRO A 151 -8.80 -2.63 5.23
CA PRO A 151 -9.94 -2.57 6.15
C PRO A 151 -9.51 -3.09 7.53
N LEU A 152 -9.87 -2.39 8.60
CA LEU A 152 -9.56 -2.82 9.96
C LEU A 152 -10.73 -3.64 10.51
N ALA A 153 -10.42 -4.74 11.21
CA ALA A 153 -11.44 -5.53 11.91
C ALA A 153 -12.19 -4.71 13.00
N ARG A 154 -11.55 -3.66 13.53
CA ARG A 154 -12.13 -2.72 14.52
C ARG A 154 -11.62 -1.31 14.26
N ALA A 155 -12.44 -0.30 14.51
CA ALA A 155 -12.08 1.12 14.37
C ALA A 155 -11.14 1.56 15.51
N ARG A 156 -9.87 1.16 15.45
CA ARG A 156 -8.78 1.73 16.26
C ARG A 156 -7.59 1.99 15.37
N HIS A 157 -7.15 3.23 15.33
CA HIS A 157 -5.99 3.65 14.57
C HIS A 157 -4.99 4.34 15.50
N VAL A 158 -3.72 3.99 15.37
CA VAL A 158 -2.61 4.72 15.99
C VAL A 158 -1.72 5.16 14.83
N VAL A 159 -1.51 6.47 14.70
CA VAL A 159 -0.58 7.03 13.72
C VAL A 159 0.67 7.45 14.48
N GLN A 160 1.82 6.88 14.14
CA GLN A 160 3.10 7.32 14.69
C GLN A 160 3.77 8.30 13.73
N GLY A 161 3.94 9.54 14.17
CA GLY A 161 4.72 10.56 13.46
C GLY A 161 5.69 11.22 14.43
N ARG A 162 6.93 11.48 14.00
CA ARG A 162 7.88 12.32 14.75
C ARG A 162 7.86 13.72 14.18
N VAL A 163 7.34 14.67 14.96
CA VAL A 163 7.48 16.10 14.69
C VAL A 163 8.36 16.70 15.80
N ARG A 164 9.53 17.25 15.42
CA ARG A 164 10.33 18.09 16.31
C ARG A 164 10.06 19.55 15.97
N LEU A 165 9.33 20.22 16.85
CA LEU A 165 9.13 21.68 16.80
C LEU A 165 10.01 22.32 17.87
N ARG A 166 10.98 23.14 17.46
CA ARG A 166 11.62 24.14 18.32
C ARG A 166 11.01 25.50 17.99
N ARG A 167 10.07 25.99 18.81
CA ARG A 167 9.68 27.40 18.80
C ARG A 167 10.76 28.21 19.53
N GLY A 168 11.43 29.12 18.82
CA GLY A 168 12.08 30.26 19.47
C GLY A 168 10.99 31.15 20.09
N ARG A 169 11.23 31.68 21.29
CA ARG A 169 10.32 32.62 21.95
C ARG A 169 10.18 33.88 21.08
N ALA A 170 9.00 34.10 20.50
CA ALA A 170 8.62 35.43 20.03
C ALA A 170 8.33 36.31 21.26
N GLY A 171 9.09 37.40 21.42
CA GLY A 171 8.77 38.46 22.38
C GLY A 171 7.48 39.19 21.99
N PRO A 172 6.77 39.83 22.94
CA PRO A 172 5.49 40.43 22.65
C PRO A 172 5.63 41.84 22.06
N GLY A 173 4.85 42.13 21.03
CA GLY A 173 4.34 43.49 20.78
C GLY A 173 4.64 44.09 19.41
N GLY A 174 3.60 44.57 18.74
CA GLY A 174 3.71 45.51 17.61
C GLY A 174 2.51 45.47 16.67
N ARG A 175 1.62 46.46 16.78
CA ARG A 175 0.35 46.62 16.04
C ARG A 175 0.56 47.17 14.62
N GLY A 176 -0.36 46.87 13.72
CA GLY A 176 -0.59 47.68 12.52
C GLY A 176 -1.46 47.00 11.45
N ARG A 177 -2.76 47.35 11.37
CA ARG A 177 -3.54 47.29 10.12
C ARG A 177 -3.43 48.67 9.45
N PRO A 178 -3.41 48.77 8.12
CA PRO A 178 -4.66 49.04 7.39
C PRO A 178 -4.79 48.37 6.00
N ARG A 179 -6.04 48.21 5.53
CA ARG A 179 -6.45 47.98 4.12
C ARG A 179 -6.50 49.34 3.38
N PRO A 180 -6.92 49.42 2.09
CA PRO A 180 -6.34 48.89 0.84
C PRO A 180 -6.13 50.04 -0.19
N SER A 181 -5.58 49.77 -1.37
CA SER A 181 -5.89 50.59 -2.56
C SER A 181 -5.72 49.78 -3.85
N ARG A 182 -6.84 49.67 -4.60
CA ARG A 182 -6.88 49.40 -6.04
C ARG A 182 -6.38 50.64 -6.81
N PRO A 183 -6.00 50.47 -8.08
CA PRO A 183 -6.96 50.67 -9.17
C PRO A 183 -7.51 49.35 -9.74
#